data_AF-A0ABD0VDK6-F1
#
_entry.id   AF-A0ABD0VDK6-F1
#
_cell.length_a   1.000
_cell.length_b   1.000
_cell.length_c   1.000
_cell.angle_alpha   90.00
_cell.angle_beta   90.00
_cell.angle_gamma   90.00
#
_symmetry.space_group_name_H-M   'P 1'
#
loop_
_entity.id
_entity.type
_entity.pdbx_description
1 polymer ?
#
loop_
_entity_poly.entity_id
_entity_poly.type
_entity_poly.pdbx_seq_one_letter_code
_entity_poly.pdbx_strand_id
1 'polypeptide(L)'
;MVYWDKDCKPKIQGGLGIYSVAAIQLAYNCSVIFRMYNGNSLLATWLKQFYISPWKPAPPNSSIFWRELCKAAANARNSFYFSLTPSSSISFFWDPWCNGHSIADLS
;
A
#
# COMPACT_ATOMS: atom_id res chain seq x y z
N MET A 1 -8.43 27.11 -15.35
CA MET A 1 -8.51 26.45 -14.04
C MET A 1 -8.85 24.99 -14.31
N VAL A 2 -8.02 24.04 -13.88
CA VAL A 2 -8.31 22.60 -14.07
C VAL A 2 -9.28 22.18 -12.97
N TYR A 3 -10.42 21.58 -13.35
CA TYR A 3 -11.44 21.16 -12.41
C TYR A 3 -11.27 19.66 -12.17
N TRP A 4 -10.33 19.31 -11.29
CA TRP A 4 -9.87 17.94 -11.07
C TRP A 4 -11.02 16.93 -10.85
N ASP A 5 -12.12 17.32 -10.20
CA ASP A 5 -13.25 16.42 -9.96
C ASP A 5 -14.08 16.08 -11.22
N LYS A 6 -14.05 16.95 -12.24
CA LYS A 6 -14.76 16.75 -13.51
C LYS A 6 -13.82 16.21 -14.58
N ASP A 7 -12.61 16.75 -14.64
CA ASP A 7 -11.61 16.43 -15.64
C ASP A 7 -11.03 15.01 -15.44
N CYS A 8 -10.93 14.52 -14.21
CA CYS A 8 -10.42 13.16 -13.93
C CYS A 8 -11.43 12.03 -14.17
N LYS A 9 -12.66 12.34 -14.58
CA LYS A 9 -13.65 11.30 -14.89
C LYS A 9 -13.25 10.54 -16.17
N PRO A 10 -13.65 9.27 -16.32
CA PRO A 10 -13.48 8.54 -17.57
C PRO A 10 -14.08 9.31 -18.76
N LYS A 11 -13.51 9.12 -19.96
CA LYS A 11 -14.02 9.75 -21.20
C LYS A 11 -15.50 9.45 -21.46
N ILE A 12 -15.94 8.25 -21.09
CA ILE A 12 -17.35 7.80 -21.19
C ILE A 12 -18.28 8.66 -20.32
N GLN A 13 -17.76 9.26 -19.24
CA GLN A 13 -18.49 10.13 -18.32
C GLN A 13 -18.22 11.63 -18.59
N GLY A 14 -17.67 11.98 -19.76
CA GLY A 14 -17.43 13.37 -20.17
C GLY A 14 -16.19 14.03 -19.54
N GLY A 15 -15.31 13.26 -18.88
CA GLY A 15 -14.01 13.76 -18.41
C GLY A 15 -12.87 13.51 -19.41
N LEU A 16 -11.66 13.94 -19.07
CA LEU A 16 -10.45 13.71 -19.87
C LEU A 16 -9.89 12.29 -19.73
N GLY A 17 -10.32 11.54 -18.72
CA GLY A 17 -9.80 10.21 -18.40
C GLY A 17 -8.40 10.23 -17.78
N ILE A 18 -8.00 11.37 -17.20
CA ILE A 18 -6.73 11.50 -16.47
C ILE A 18 -6.91 11.08 -15.00
N TYR A 19 -5.87 10.53 -14.39
CA TYR A 19 -5.92 10.17 -12.97
C TYR A 19 -5.93 11.43 -12.09
N SER A 20 -6.71 11.38 -11.01
CA SER A 20 -6.68 12.43 -9.98
C SER A 20 -5.38 12.37 -9.18
N VAL A 21 -5.03 13.48 -8.53
CA VAL A 21 -3.85 13.54 -7.65
C VAL A 21 -3.92 12.48 -6.54
N ALA A 22 -5.11 12.26 -5.97
CA ALA A 22 -5.32 11.21 -4.97
C ALA A 22 -5.08 9.80 -5.54
N ALA A 23 -5.51 9.53 -6.77
CA ALA A 23 -5.26 8.25 -7.44
C ALA A 23 -3.76 8.03 -7.71
N ILE A 24 -3.04 9.09 -8.12
CA ILE A 24 -1.59 9.05 -8.33
C ILE A 24 -0.87 8.77 -7.01
N GLN A 25 -1.26 9.44 -5.91
CA GLN A 25 -0.68 9.20 -4.59
C GLN A 25 -0.90 7.76 -4.12
N LEU A 26 -2.11 7.22 -4.30
CA LEU A 26 -2.41 5.83 -3.99
C LEU A 26 -1.55 4.86 -4.82
N ALA A 27 -1.44 5.09 -6.13
CA ALA A 27 -0.60 4.29 -7.01
C ALA A 27 0.87 4.32 -6.60
N TYR A 28 1.39 5.50 -6.23
CA TYR A 28 2.74 5.64 -5.70
C TYR A 28 2.92 4.86 -4.39
N ASN A 29 1.99 4.98 -3.45
CA ASN A 29 2.04 4.24 -2.18
C ASN A 29 2.01 2.72 -2.40
N CYS A 30 1.14 2.22 -3.27
CA CYS A 30 1.11 0.81 -3.65
C CYS A 30 2.44 0.37 -4.29
N SER A 31 3.05 1.21 -5.13
CA SER A 31 4.36 0.94 -5.72
C SER A 31 5.47 0.87 -4.66
N VAL A 32 5.43 1.72 -3.64
CA VAL A 32 6.35 1.66 -2.49
C VAL A 32 6.16 0.36 -1.70
N ILE A 33 4.92 -0.03 -1.39
CA ILE A 33 4.62 -1.30 -0.71
C ILE A 33 5.14 -2.48 -1.54
N PHE A 34 4.89 -2.49 -2.86
CA PHE A 34 5.40 -3.53 -3.74
C PHE A 34 6.94 -3.63 -3.69
N ARG A 35 7.63 -2.48 -3.79
CA ARG A 35 9.10 -2.44 -3.68
C ARG A 35 9.61 -2.82 -2.30
N MET A 36 8.84 -2.52 -1.25
CA MET A 36 9.18 -2.94 0.11
C MET A 36 9.36 -4.45 0.16
N TYR A 37 8.47 -5.24 -0.46
CA TYR A 37 8.55 -6.71 -0.47
C TYR A 37 9.47 -7.32 -1.54
N ASN A 38 9.64 -6.65 -2.69
CA ASN A 38 10.34 -7.22 -3.84
C ASN A 38 11.76 -6.65 -4.08
N GLY A 39 12.18 -5.66 -3.29
CA GLY A 39 13.45 -4.96 -3.50
C GLY A 39 14.28 -4.81 -2.24
N ASN A 40 15.58 -4.55 -2.44
CA ASN A 40 16.58 -4.35 -1.39
C ASN A 40 17.00 -2.87 -1.26
N SER A 41 16.07 -1.94 -1.45
CA SER A 41 16.39 -0.52 -1.28
C SER A 41 16.58 -0.18 0.20
N LEU A 42 17.43 0.81 0.49
CA LEU A 42 17.62 1.30 1.86
C LEU A 42 16.29 1.69 2.52
N LEU A 43 15.39 2.31 1.75
CA LEU A 43 14.05 2.66 2.21
C LEU A 43 13.24 1.41 2.59
N ALA A 44 13.23 0.37 1.74
CA ALA A 44 12.51 -0.88 2.01
C ALA A 44 13.02 -1.55 3.29
N THR A 45 14.34 -1.67 3.43
CA THR A 45 14.98 -2.26 4.62
C THR A 45 14.66 -1.45 5.88
N TRP A 46 14.79 -0.12 5.81
CA TRP A 46 14.48 0.77 6.93
C TRP A 46 13.01 0.66 7.35
N LEU A 47 12.07 0.72 6.39
CA LEU A 47 10.63 0.59 6.69
C LEU A 47 10.28 -0.74 7.34
N LYS A 48 10.83 -1.85 6.84
CA LYS A 48 10.64 -3.18 7.43
C LYS A 48 11.21 -3.28 8.83
N GLN A 49 12.41 -2.75 9.06
CA GLN A 49 13.04 -2.81 10.39
C GLN A 49 12.27 -1.97 11.43
N PHE A 50 11.80 -0.78 11.06
CA PHE A 50 11.11 0.11 11.99
C PHE A 50 9.63 -0.23 12.20
N TYR A 51 8.92 -0.63 11.14
CA TYR A 51 7.46 -0.79 11.19
C TYR A 51 6.97 -2.23 10.95
N ILE A 52 7.83 -3.13 10.48
CA ILE A 52 7.55 -4.55 10.21
C ILE A 52 6.66 -4.76 8.99
N SER A 53 5.44 -4.22 8.99
CA SER A 53 4.41 -4.46 7.98
C SER A 53 3.49 -3.25 7.84
N PRO A 54 3.08 -2.85 6.62
CA PRO A 54 2.10 -1.78 6.43
C PRO A 54 0.68 -2.19 6.85
N TRP A 55 0.40 -3.48 7.05
CA TRP A 55 -0.87 -3.97 7.61
C TRP A 55 -0.92 -3.97 9.13
N LYS A 56 0.23 -3.79 9.80
CA LYS A 56 0.29 -3.55 11.23
C LYS A 56 -0.27 -2.14 11.54
N PRO A 57 -1.09 -1.97 12.60
CA PRO A 57 -1.53 -0.65 13.04
C PRO A 57 -0.35 0.31 13.23
N ALA A 58 -0.42 1.47 12.59
CA ALA A 58 0.63 2.47 12.66
C ALA A 58 0.77 3.00 14.10
N PRO A 59 1.99 3.09 14.67
CA PRO A 59 2.18 3.65 15.99
C PRO A 59 1.77 5.14 16.01
N PRO A 60 1.38 5.69 17.17
CA PRO A 60 0.90 7.07 17.29
C PRO A 60 1.92 8.12 16.81
N ASN A 61 3.22 7.82 16.98
CA ASN A 61 4.32 8.69 16.58
C ASN A 61 4.85 8.38 15.16
N SER A 62 4.10 7.64 14.35
CA SER A 62 4.49 7.32 12.97
C SER A 62 4.48 8.57 12.08
N SER A 63 5.34 8.55 11.06
CA SER A 63 5.34 9.63 10.07
C SER A 63 4.04 9.66 9.26
N ILE A 64 3.67 10.84 8.76
CA ILE A 64 2.52 11.00 7.86
C ILE A 64 2.68 10.05 6.66
N PHE A 65 3.90 9.96 6.12
CA PHE A 65 4.24 9.04 5.04
C PHE A 65 3.88 7.59 5.35
N TRP A 66 4.28 7.08 6.53
CA TRP A 66 3.97 5.70 6.92
C TRP A 66 2.47 5.47 7.08
N ARG A 67 1.76 6.43 7.68
CA ARG A 67 0.32 6.34 7.84
C ARG A 67 -0.42 6.29 6.50
N GLU A 68 0.04 7.05 5.50
CA GLU A 68 -0.52 6.99 4.15
C GLU A 68 -0.21 5.66 3.44
N LEU A 69 0.93 5.02 3.73
CA LEU A 69 1.22 3.65 3.27
C LEU A 69 0.27 2.64 3.93
N CYS A 70 0.04 2.70 5.24
CA CYS A 70 -0.90 1.82 5.92
C CYS A 70 -2.33 1.97 5.36
N LYS A 71 -2.77 3.20 5.11
CA LYS A 71 -4.07 3.45 4.46
C LYS A 71 -4.13 2.86 3.04
N ALA A 72 -3.07 3.03 2.25
CA ALA A 72 -2.99 2.44 0.92
C ALA A 72 -3.02 0.91 0.96
N ALA A 73 -2.30 0.30 1.91
CA ALA A 73 -2.29 -1.15 2.13
C ALA A 73 -3.66 -1.69 2.52
N ALA A 74 -4.41 -0.97 3.38
CA ALA A 74 -5.78 -1.31 3.73
C ALA A 74 -6.73 -1.19 2.53
N ASN A 75 -6.64 -0.09 1.76
CA ASN A 75 -7.49 0.13 0.58
C ASN A 75 -7.24 -0.89 -0.53
N ALA A 76 -5.98 -1.28 -0.73
CA ALA A 76 -5.57 -2.22 -1.77
C ALA A 76 -5.34 -3.65 -1.26
N ARG A 77 -5.89 -3.99 -0.08
CA ARG A 77 -5.69 -5.29 0.59
C ARG A 77 -5.93 -6.48 -0.32
N ASN A 78 -7.01 -6.46 -1.09
CA ASN A 78 -7.40 -7.55 -2.00
C ASN A 78 -6.61 -7.57 -3.32
N SER A 79 -5.75 -6.57 -3.53
CA SER A 79 -4.90 -6.46 -4.73
C SER A 79 -3.49 -7.00 -4.49
N PHE A 80 -3.10 -7.26 -3.24
CA PHE A 80 -1.79 -7.83 -2.89
C PHE A 80 -1.90 -9.34 -2.70
N TYR A 81 -1.09 -10.06 -3.46
CA TYR A 81 -0.94 -11.52 -3.34
C TYR A 81 0.53 -11.84 -3.06
N PHE A 82 0.75 -12.64 -2.03
CA PHE A 82 2.07 -13.01 -1.57
C PHE A 82 2.39 -14.45 -1.96
N SER A 83 3.52 -14.64 -2.64
CA SER A 83 4.09 -15.97 -2.91
C SER A 83 5.23 -16.22 -1.94
N LEU A 84 5.13 -17.31 -1.18
CA LEU A 84 6.15 -17.66 -0.20
C LEU A 84 7.36 -18.25 -0.89
N THR A 85 8.49 -17.58 -0.69
CA THR A 85 9.80 -18.12 -1.03
C THR A 85 10.62 -18.24 0.26
N PRO A 86 11.62 -19.14 0.31
CA PRO A 86 12.48 -19.29 1.50
C PRO A 86 13.19 -17.99 1.93
N SER A 87 13.37 -17.05 1.00
CA SER A 87 13.99 -15.74 1.23
C SER A 87 12.99 -14.58 1.40
N SER A 88 11.69 -14.88 1.45
CA SER A 88 10.67 -13.85 1.57
C SER A 88 10.74 -13.17 2.95
N SER A 89 10.61 -11.84 2.95
CA SER A 89 10.67 -11.00 4.16
C SER A 89 9.27 -10.55 4.59
N ILE A 90 8.32 -11.48 4.47
CA ILE A 90 6.91 -11.31 4.80
C ILE A 90 6.73 -11.58 6.29
N SER A 91 6.02 -10.71 6.99
CA SER A 91 5.72 -10.83 8.40
C SER A 91 4.66 -11.92 8.62
N PHE A 92 4.99 -12.91 9.46
CA PHE A 92 4.07 -14.02 9.65
C PHE A 92 2.74 -13.62 10.30
N PHE A 93 2.79 -12.68 11.25
CA PHE A 93 1.62 -12.31 12.02
C PHE A 93 0.78 -11.22 11.34
N TRP A 94 1.44 -10.25 10.70
CA TRP A 94 0.80 -9.00 10.23
C TRP A 94 0.46 -8.99 8.74
N ASP A 95 1.25 -9.65 7.89
CA ASP A 95 1.00 -9.57 6.44
C ASP A 95 -0.18 -10.47 6.03
N PRO A 96 -0.90 -10.10 4.97
CA PRO A 96 -2.04 -10.86 4.50
C PRO A 96 -1.57 -12.15 3.82
N TRP A 97 -2.21 -13.26 4.18
CA TRP A 97 -1.96 -14.59 3.66
C TRP A 97 -3.09 -15.02 2.72
N CYS A 98 -3.95 -15.94 3.18
CA CYS A 98 -5.06 -16.48 2.43
C CYS A 98 -6.26 -15.54 2.49
N ASN A 99 -6.90 -15.31 1.34
CA ASN A 99 -8.08 -14.44 1.20
C ASN A 99 -7.84 -13.00 1.73
N GLY A 100 -6.60 -12.53 1.70
CA GLY A 100 -6.24 -11.21 2.20
C GLY A 100 -6.23 -11.11 3.73
N HIS A 101 -6.50 -12.18 4.48
CA HIS A 101 -6.49 -12.17 5.94
C HIS A 101 -5.10 -12.41 6.52
N SER A 102 -4.73 -11.63 7.54
CA SER A 102 -3.55 -11.88 8.37
C SER A 102 -3.93 -12.76 9.56
N ILE A 103 -2.94 -13.34 10.23
CA ILE A 103 -3.19 -14.12 11.45
C ILE A 103 -3.70 -13.21 12.57
N ALA A 104 -3.25 -11.96 12.60
CA ALA A 104 -3.74 -10.95 13.54
C ALA A 104 -5.25 -10.64 13.39
N ASP A 105 -5.88 -10.91 12.23
CA ASP A 105 -7.33 -10.75 12.07
C ASP A 105 -8.13 -11.92 12.66
N LEU A 106 -7.47 -13.04 12.96
CA LEU A 106 -8.09 -14.27 13.50
C LEU A 106 -7.94 -14.40 15.03
N SER A 107 -7.19 -13.50 15.66
CA SER A 107 -6.87 -13.50 17.10
C SER A 107 -7.75 -12.55 17.90
#